data_AF-A0A0C3JA30-F1
#
_entry.id   AF-A0A0C3JA30-F1
#
_cell.length_a   1.000
_cell.length_b   1.000
_cell.length_c   1.000
_cell.angle_alpha   90.00
_cell.angle_beta   90.00
_cell.angle_gamma   90.00
#
_symmetry.space_group_name_H-M   'P 1'
#
loop_
_entity.id
_entity.type
_entity.pdbx_description
1 polymer ?
#
loop_
_entity_poly.entity_id
_entity_poly.type
_entity_poly.pdbx_seq_one_letter_code
_entity_poly.pdbx_strand_id
1 'polypeptide(L)'
;MLMRIHASLLARNKVERKSAAIAFIKSEEFKEILKDRLRACLLSPNLTAYVLELANNVFVSAYAKKNLEMFKIPVEAIEDPEMSDSISTLMKDILTSQRSNMKQKIAAGIRNMVHISVLSRSLAPGGSYEVTMAHWSRFAFLRASMVIFDTVVEECKEAQAAHKKAGLDGRQQLTLDAGNDEDETEAAARESPPNPVRIWASSEYWEFLDLLLCDVRKAARKAEATPHGREKHVQAFFTDCLQKDLRKFPAKAAQVNNPPYEKVSVQWQKAIHTELIW
;
A
#
# COMPACT_ATOMS: atom_id res chain seq x y z
N MET A 1 25.81 -44.12 23.87
CA MET A 1 25.07 -44.57 22.67
C MET A 1 23.76 -43.79 22.48
N LEU A 2 22.90 -43.70 23.50
CA LEU A 2 21.65 -42.92 23.49
C LEU A 2 21.80 -41.46 23.04
N MET A 3 22.81 -40.73 23.53
CA MET A 3 23.05 -39.33 23.10
C MET A 3 23.34 -39.19 21.60
N ARG A 4 24.09 -40.13 21.00
CA ARG A 4 24.38 -40.14 19.55
C ARG A 4 23.13 -40.45 18.72
N ILE A 5 22.29 -41.38 19.19
CA ILE A 5 21.02 -41.72 18.54
C ILE A 5 20.09 -40.51 18.59
N HIS A 6 19.96 -39.86 19.75
CA HIS A 6 19.14 -38.67 19.91
C HIS A 6 19.61 -37.50 19.04
N ALA A 7 20.93 -37.22 19.01
CA ALA A 7 21.50 -36.20 18.14
C ALA A 7 21.25 -36.49 16.64
N SER A 8 21.36 -37.75 16.22
CA SER A 8 21.11 -38.16 14.83
C SER A 8 19.64 -38.03 14.44
N LEU A 9 18.72 -38.36 15.36
CA LEU A 9 17.27 -38.17 15.18
C LEU A 9 16.91 -36.69 15.07
N LEU A 10 17.48 -35.83 15.92
CA LEU A 10 17.28 -34.38 15.85
C LEU A 10 17.80 -33.79 14.54
N ALA A 11 18.99 -34.21 14.09
CA ALA A 11 19.56 -33.77 12.82
C ALA A 11 18.68 -34.17 11.63
N ARG A 12 18.22 -35.43 11.59
CA ARG A 12 17.31 -35.91 10.54
C ARG A 12 15.98 -35.17 10.55
N ASN A 13 15.38 -34.98 11.72
CA ASN A 13 14.12 -34.24 11.86
C ASN A 13 14.27 -32.78 11.38
N LYS A 14 15.39 -32.13 11.67
CA LYS A 14 15.68 -30.76 11.18
C LYS A 14 15.76 -30.71 9.65
N VAL A 15 16.41 -31.69 9.02
CA VAL A 15 16.49 -31.78 7.55
C VAL A 15 15.11 -32.04 6.93
N GLU A 16 14.33 -32.95 7.50
CA GLU A 16 12.97 -33.25 7.02
C GLU A 16 12.05 -32.02 7.13
N ARG A 17 12.08 -31.29 8.26
CA ARG A 17 11.32 -30.05 8.42
C ARG A 17 11.73 -28.97 7.43
N LYS A 18 13.05 -28.80 7.21
CA LYS A 18 13.56 -27.83 6.22
C LYS A 18 13.09 -28.18 4.80
N SER A 19 13.15 -29.45 4.42
CA SER A 19 12.67 -29.92 3.11
C SER A 19 11.17 -29.68 2.92
N ALA A 20 10.36 -29.97 3.94
CA ALA A 20 8.93 -29.72 3.92
C ALA A 20 8.61 -28.22 3.81
N ALA A 21 9.33 -27.35 4.53
CA ALA A 21 9.19 -25.91 4.43
C ALA A 21 9.50 -25.40 3.01
N ILE A 22 10.57 -25.90 2.38
CA ILE A 22 10.92 -25.56 0.99
C ILE A 22 9.79 -25.95 0.03
N ALA A 23 9.26 -27.17 0.16
CA ALA A 23 8.18 -27.65 -0.69
C ALA A 23 6.92 -26.79 -0.52
N PHE A 24 6.59 -26.42 0.72
CA PHE A 24 5.43 -25.59 1.01
C PHE A 24 5.56 -24.16 0.44
N ILE A 25 6.70 -23.50 0.61
CA ILE A 25 6.89 -22.12 0.09
C ILE A 25 6.86 -22.06 -1.44
N LYS A 26 7.26 -23.15 -2.11
CA LYS A 26 7.18 -23.26 -3.56
C LYS A 26 5.78 -23.64 -4.06
N SER A 27 4.88 -24.06 -3.16
CA SER A 27 3.52 -24.47 -3.49
C SER A 27 2.66 -23.29 -3.94
N GLU A 28 1.64 -23.59 -4.75
CA GLU A 28 0.66 -22.58 -5.16
C GLU A 28 -0.27 -22.18 -4.01
N GLU A 29 -0.52 -23.08 -3.08
CA GLU A 29 -1.29 -22.82 -1.86
C GLU A 29 -0.68 -21.69 -1.04
N PHE A 30 0.63 -21.75 -0.80
CA PHE A 30 1.33 -20.69 -0.08
C PHE A 30 1.23 -19.34 -0.78
N LYS A 31 1.39 -19.32 -2.11
CA LYS A 31 1.30 -18.08 -2.89
C LYS A 31 -0.08 -17.45 -2.80
N GLU A 32 -1.16 -18.23 -2.90
CA GLU A 32 -2.52 -17.69 -2.79
C GLU A 32 -2.83 -17.19 -1.38
N ILE A 33 -2.40 -17.90 -0.32
CA ILE A 33 -2.52 -17.41 1.05
C ILE A 33 -1.78 -16.08 1.21
N LEU A 34 -0.53 -16.02 0.76
CA LEU A 34 0.31 -14.83 0.88
C LEU A 34 -0.29 -13.65 0.11
N LYS A 35 -0.84 -13.91 -1.08
CA LYS A 35 -1.54 -12.93 -1.91
C LYS A 35 -2.77 -12.34 -1.23
N ASP A 36 -3.62 -13.17 -0.61
CA ASP A 36 -4.79 -12.70 0.12
C ASP A 36 -4.40 -11.88 1.36
N ARG A 37 -3.38 -12.31 2.11
CA ARG A 37 -2.87 -11.61 3.29
C ARG A 37 -2.24 -10.27 2.93
N LEU A 38 -1.39 -10.22 1.90
CA LEU A 38 -0.78 -8.98 1.42
C LEU A 38 -1.79 -8.01 0.84
N ARG A 39 -2.80 -8.52 0.13
CA ARG A 39 -3.93 -7.69 -0.31
C ARG A 39 -4.69 -7.11 0.89
N ALA A 40 -4.94 -7.90 1.94
CA ALA A 40 -5.56 -7.37 3.16
C ALA A 40 -4.71 -6.27 3.81
N CYS A 41 -3.38 -6.38 3.82
CA CYS A 41 -2.50 -5.31 4.29
C CYS A 41 -2.67 -4.02 3.48
N LEU A 42 -2.74 -4.11 2.14
CA LEU A 42 -2.97 -2.96 1.25
C LEU A 42 -4.35 -2.30 1.47
N LEU A 43 -5.34 -3.06 1.91
CA LEU A 43 -6.71 -2.58 2.13
C LEU A 43 -6.96 -2.16 3.58
N SER A 44 -5.97 -2.31 4.47
CA SER A 44 -6.09 -1.92 5.86
C SER A 44 -6.45 -0.43 5.97
N PRO A 45 -7.52 -0.06 6.69
CA PRO A 45 -7.89 1.35 6.88
C PRO A 45 -6.79 2.19 7.54
N ASN A 46 -5.96 1.53 8.36
CA ASN A 46 -4.88 2.16 9.13
C ASN A 46 -3.57 2.26 8.35
N LEU A 47 -3.55 1.84 7.08
CA LEU A 47 -2.32 1.85 6.30
C LEU A 47 -1.78 3.27 6.11
N THR A 48 -0.50 3.44 6.40
CA THR A 48 0.13 4.77 6.33
C THR A 48 0.64 5.15 4.95
N ALA A 49 1.10 4.18 4.18
CA ALA A 49 1.63 4.39 2.84
C ALA A 49 1.54 3.08 2.03
N TYR A 50 1.54 3.19 0.71
CA TYR A 50 1.38 2.12 -0.26
C TYR A 50 2.70 1.78 -1.00
N VAL A 51 3.67 2.70 -1.04
CA VAL A 51 5.00 2.49 -1.65
C VAL A 51 6.08 2.69 -0.62
N LEU A 52 6.21 3.93 -0.13
CA LEU A 52 7.12 4.31 0.93
C LEU A 52 6.71 3.50 2.15
N GLU A 53 7.68 2.94 2.86
CA GLU A 53 7.46 2.18 4.08
C GLU A 53 6.67 0.87 3.93
N LEU A 54 5.66 0.68 3.07
CA LEU A 54 4.97 -0.61 2.97
C LEU A 54 5.91 -1.70 2.48
N ALA A 55 6.73 -1.42 1.45
CA ALA A 55 7.77 -2.35 1.08
C ALA A 55 8.69 -2.49 2.28
N ASN A 56 9.53 -1.53 2.66
CA ASN A 56 10.55 -1.72 3.70
C ASN A 56 10.05 -2.20 5.09
N ASN A 57 8.83 -1.86 5.53
CA ASN A 57 8.23 -2.25 6.81
C ASN A 57 7.46 -3.58 6.76
N VAL A 58 6.83 -3.94 5.62
CA VAL A 58 6.36 -5.32 5.39
C VAL A 58 7.53 -6.23 4.96
N PHE A 59 8.59 -5.67 4.39
CA PHE A 59 9.72 -6.36 3.73
C PHE A 59 10.72 -6.98 4.67
N VAL A 60 11.27 -6.23 5.64
CA VAL A 60 12.62 -6.60 6.10
C VAL A 60 12.61 -7.57 7.27
N SER A 61 11.65 -7.50 8.19
CA SER A 61 11.48 -8.53 9.22
C SER A 61 10.47 -8.19 10.29
N ALA A 62 10.23 -6.91 10.56
CA ALA A 62 9.66 -6.54 11.84
C ALA A 62 8.21 -6.99 12.01
N TYR A 63 7.36 -6.88 10.98
CA TYR A 63 5.98 -7.33 11.08
C TYR A 63 5.84 -8.81 10.74
N ALA A 64 6.27 -9.22 9.54
CA ALA A 64 6.12 -10.61 9.09
C ALA A 64 6.91 -11.61 9.94
N LYS A 65 8.14 -11.30 10.41
CA LYS A 65 8.87 -12.22 11.32
C LYS A 65 8.28 -12.24 12.73
N LYS A 66 7.56 -11.20 13.16
CA LYS A 66 6.77 -11.24 14.41
C LYS A 66 5.46 -12.01 14.24
N ASN A 67 4.95 -12.11 13.01
CA ASN A 67 3.64 -12.66 12.68
C ASN A 67 3.71 -13.79 11.64
N LEU A 68 4.70 -14.69 11.75
CA LEU A 68 4.94 -15.75 10.76
C LEU A 68 3.72 -16.65 10.54
N GLU A 69 3.03 -17.00 11.62
CA GLU A 69 1.84 -17.85 11.56
C GLU A 69 0.71 -17.21 10.74
N MET A 70 0.58 -15.89 10.78
CA MET A 70 -0.46 -15.15 10.05
C MET A 70 -0.29 -15.27 8.53
N PHE A 71 0.96 -15.24 8.08
CA PHE A 71 1.36 -15.43 6.68
C PHE A 71 1.61 -16.90 6.34
N LYS A 72 1.44 -17.81 7.30
CA LYS A 72 1.75 -19.24 7.20
C LYS A 72 3.19 -19.51 6.76
N ILE A 73 4.13 -18.64 7.16
CA ILE A 73 5.55 -18.81 6.85
C ILE A 73 6.17 -19.78 7.88
N PRO A 74 6.77 -20.91 7.45
CA PRO A 74 7.52 -21.78 8.35
C PRO A 74 8.72 -21.07 8.96
N VAL A 75 8.99 -21.30 10.26
CA VAL A 75 10.13 -20.68 10.96
C VAL A 75 11.44 -21.10 10.32
N GLU A 76 11.54 -22.37 9.91
CA GLU A 76 12.71 -22.95 9.23
C GLU A 76 13.09 -22.23 7.94
N ALA A 77 12.13 -21.57 7.30
CA ALA A 77 12.36 -20.82 6.07
C ALA A 77 12.91 -19.41 6.28
N ILE A 78 12.72 -18.85 7.47
CA ILE A 78 13.27 -17.54 7.84
C ILE A 78 14.67 -17.68 8.40
N GLU A 79 14.99 -18.81 9.03
CA GLU A 79 16.34 -19.15 9.49
C GLU A 79 17.32 -19.38 8.33
N ASP A 80 16.80 -19.74 7.15
CA ASP A 80 17.58 -19.92 5.94
C ASP A 80 17.59 -18.62 5.11
N PRO A 81 18.77 -17.99 4.90
CA PRO A 81 18.86 -16.73 4.18
C PRO A 81 18.31 -16.79 2.75
N GLU A 82 18.56 -17.87 2.02
CA GLU A 82 18.13 -18.03 0.63
C GLU A 82 16.60 -18.15 0.52
N MET A 83 15.98 -18.88 1.44
CA MET A 83 14.51 -18.97 1.53
C MET A 83 13.89 -17.64 1.97
N SER A 84 14.48 -16.97 2.95
CA SER A 84 14.04 -15.65 3.40
C SER A 84 14.07 -14.63 2.26
N ASP A 85 15.13 -14.64 1.44
CA ASP A 85 15.25 -13.75 0.27
C ASP A 85 14.25 -14.11 -0.83
N SER A 86 14.00 -15.41 -1.04
CA SER A 86 12.99 -15.90 -1.97
C SER A 86 11.58 -15.47 -1.59
N ILE A 87 11.20 -15.60 -0.30
CA ILE A 87 9.91 -15.13 0.22
C ILE A 87 9.82 -13.62 0.06
N SER A 88 10.87 -12.88 0.43
CA SER A 88 10.92 -11.43 0.31
C SER A 88 10.68 -11.02 -1.15
N THR A 89 11.38 -11.62 -2.10
CA THR A 89 11.19 -11.33 -3.53
C THR A 89 9.74 -11.60 -3.98
N LEU A 90 9.19 -12.76 -3.61
CA LEU A 90 7.79 -13.11 -3.92
C LEU A 90 6.80 -12.08 -3.37
N MET A 91 7.02 -11.57 -2.15
CA MET A 91 6.18 -10.53 -1.57
C MET A 91 6.26 -9.21 -2.37
N LYS A 92 7.41 -8.84 -2.96
CA LYS A 92 7.58 -7.60 -3.76
C LYS A 92 6.70 -7.70 -4.99
N ASP A 93 6.79 -8.85 -5.64
CA ASP A 93 6.10 -9.14 -6.89
C ASP A 93 4.60 -9.16 -6.66
N ILE A 94 4.15 -9.83 -5.59
CA ILE A 94 2.74 -9.84 -5.20
C ILE A 94 2.25 -8.42 -4.89
N LEU A 95 2.93 -7.64 -4.04
CA LEU A 95 2.49 -6.29 -3.69
C LEU A 95 2.44 -5.36 -4.90
N THR A 96 3.42 -5.45 -5.80
CA THR A 96 3.46 -4.67 -7.04
C THR A 96 2.32 -5.05 -7.97
N SER A 97 2.08 -6.35 -8.15
CA SER A 97 0.96 -6.88 -8.93
C SER A 97 -0.40 -6.46 -8.33
N GLN A 98 -0.57 -6.58 -7.02
CA GLN A 98 -1.80 -6.20 -6.32
C GLN A 98 -2.09 -4.71 -6.45
N ARG A 99 -1.08 -3.85 -6.27
CA ARG A 99 -1.20 -2.41 -6.51
C ARG A 99 -1.62 -2.12 -7.96
N SER A 100 -1.00 -2.75 -8.95
CA SER A 100 -1.42 -2.60 -10.35
C SER A 100 -2.89 -2.99 -10.55
N ASN A 101 -3.30 -4.15 -10.00
CA ASN A 101 -4.68 -4.64 -10.08
C ASN A 101 -5.69 -3.70 -9.39
N MET A 102 -5.37 -3.20 -8.20
CA MET A 102 -6.20 -2.24 -7.48
C MET A 102 -6.38 -0.96 -8.29
N LYS A 103 -5.30 -0.42 -8.85
CA LYS A 103 -5.33 0.77 -9.70
C LYS A 103 -6.30 0.58 -10.88
N GLN A 104 -6.18 -0.54 -11.59
CA GLN A 104 -7.05 -0.87 -12.72
C GLN A 104 -8.52 -0.99 -12.31
N LYS A 105 -8.82 -1.64 -11.19
CA LYS A 105 -10.19 -1.79 -10.66
C LYS A 105 -10.80 -0.46 -10.25
N ILE A 106 -10.02 0.41 -9.61
CA ILE A 106 -10.48 1.76 -9.24
C ILE A 106 -10.79 2.57 -10.51
N ALA A 107 -9.88 2.59 -11.48
CA ALA A 107 -10.09 3.29 -12.75
C ALA A 107 -11.31 2.76 -13.52
N ALA A 108 -11.49 1.44 -13.58
CA ALA A 108 -12.69 0.83 -14.16
C ALA A 108 -13.96 1.21 -13.38
N GLY A 109 -13.89 1.22 -12.05
CA GLY A 109 -15.01 1.60 -11.18
C GLY A 109 -15.43 3.06 -11.36
N ILE A 110 -14.47 3.97 -11.56
CA ILE A 110 -14.73 5.38 -11.89
C ILE A 110 -15.43 5.47 -13.25
N ARG A 111 -14.86 4.88 -14.31
CA ARG A 111 -15.43 4.93 -15.67
C ARG A 111 -16.85 4.37 -15.74
N ASN A 112 -17.10 3.28 -15.02
CA ASN A 112 -18.40 2.59 -15.04
C ASN A 112 -19.39 3.15 -14.01
N MET A 113 -19.01 4.19 -13.25
CA MET A 113 -19.81 4.81 -12.20
C MET A 113 -20.36 3.77 -11.20
N VAL A 114 -19.48 2.87 -10.72
CA VAL A 114 -19.89 1.79 -9.82
C VAL A 114 -20.04 2.30 -8.39
N HIS A 115 -21.06 1.82 -7.67
CA HIS A 115 -21.20 2.13 -6.25
C HIS A 115 -20.06 1.53 -5.42
N ILE A 116 -19.77 2.14 -4.26
CA ILE A 116 -18.64 1.76 -3.41
C ILE A 116 -18.72 0.30 -2.92
N SER A 117 -19.93 -0.22 -2.67
CA SER A 117 -20.15 -1.62 -2.25
C SER A 117 -19.72 -2.64 -3.31
N VAL A 118 -19.83 -2.28 -4.60
CA VAL A 118 -19.41 -3.13 -5.72
C VAL A 118 -17.90 -3.03 -5.90
N LEU A 119 -17.35 -1.81 -5.85
CA LEU A 119 -15.91 -1.60 -5.92
C LEU A 119 -15.20 -2.33 -4.78
N SER A 120 -15.69 -2.22 -3.55
CA SER A 120 -15.09 -2.84 -2.37
C SER A 120 -15.01 -4.36 -2.50
N ARG A 121 -16.05 -4.99 -3.05
CA ARG A 121 -16.06 -6.44 -3.30
C ARG A 121 -15.04 -6.85 -4.35
N SER A 122 -14.88 -6.04 -5.40
CA SER A 122 -13.89 -6.30 -6.44
C SER A 122 -12.45 -6.18 -5.91
N LEU A 123 -12.22 -5.29 -4.93
CA LEU A 123 -10.91 -5.06 -4.35
C LEU A 123 -10.56 -6.06 -3.25
N ALA A 124 -11.55 -6.53 -2.49
CA ALA A 124 -11.35 -7.46 -1.38
C ALA A 124 -10.62 -8.76 -1.80
N PRO A 125 -9.84 -9.39 -0.90
CA PRO A 125 -9.44 -10.78 -1.03
C PRO A 125 -10.66 -11.69 -1.18
N GLY A 126 -10.44 -12.90 -1.70
CA GLY A 126 -11.49 -13.92 -1.71
C GLY A 126 -11.89 -14.36 -0.30
N GLY A 127 -12.99 -15.10 -0.20
CA GLY A 127 -13.39 -15.77 1.05
C GLY A 127 -14.01 -14.84 2.10
N SER A 128 -13.53 -14.95 3.34
CA SER A 128 -14.15 -14.36 4.54
C SER A 128 -13.69 -12.94 4.89
N TYR A 129 -13.14 -12.17 3.94
CA TYR A 129 -12.69 -10.82 4.22
C TYR A 129 -13.86 -9.86 4.47
N GLU A 130 -13.89 -9.23 5.65
CA GLU A 130 -15.00 -8.40 6.09
C GLU A 130 -14.71 -6.92 5.82
N VAL A 131 -15.47 -6.33 4.90
CA VAL A 131 -15.35 -4.92 4.53
C VAL A 131 -16.24 -4.07 5.44
N THR A 132 -15.62 -3.28 6.33
CA THR A 132 -16.32 -2.33 7.21
C THR A 132 -16.45 -0.93 6.61
N MET A 133 -17.16 -0.02 7.29
CA MET A 133 -17.26 1.39 6.91
C MET A 133 -15.89 2.08 6.77
N ALA A 134 -14.93 1.75 7.64
CA ALA A 134 -13.57 2.31 7.56
C ALA A 134 -12.88 1.93 6.23
N HIS A 135 -13.12 0.72 5.73
CA HIS A 135 -12.62 0.29 4.42
C HIS A 135 -13.31 1.06 3.29
N TRP A 136 -14.62 1.25 3.37
CA TRP A 136 -15.35 2.06 2.39
C TRP A 136 -14.80 3.49 2.32
N SER A 137 -14.58 4.13 3.47
CA SER A 137 -13.97 5.46 3.51
C SER A 137 -12.59 5.49 2.88
N ARG A 138 -11.79 4.43 3.10
CA ARG A 138 -10.47 4.31 2.48
C ARG A 138 -10.55 4.13 0.96
N PHE A 139 -11.47 3.30 0.48
CA PHE A 139 -11.69 3.08 -0.95
C PHE A 139 -12.23 4.32 -1.65
N ALA A 140 -13.12 5.08 -0.99
CA ALA A 140 -13.60 6.37 -1.44
C ALA A 140 -12.45 7.37 -1.59
N PHE A 141 -11.55 7.43 -0.60
CA PHE A 141 -10.32 8.22 -0.71
C PHE A 141 -9.45 7.79 -1.90
N LEU A 142 -9.17 6.49 -2.06
CA LEU A 142 -8.38 6.01 -3.20
C LEU A 142 -9.02 6.40 -4.54
N ARG A 143 -10.34 6.32 -4.64
CA ARG A 143 -11.07 6.75 -5.84
C ARG A 143 -10.99 8.26 -6.07
N ALA A 144 -11.16 9.06 -5.03
CA ALA A 144 -11.03 10.52 -5.11
C ALA A 144 -9.61 10.93 -5.54
N SER A 145 -8.59 10.31 -4.94
CA SER A 145 -7.18 10.55 -5.27
C SER A 145 -6.83 10.17 -6.70
N MET A 146 -7.40 9.08 -7.25
CA MET A 146 -7.23 8.74 -8.66
C MET A 146 -7.79 9.83 -9.58
N VAL A 147 -8.98 10.35 -9.28
CA VAL A 147 -9.59 11.43 -10.08
C VAL A 147 -8.71 12.68 -10.06
N ILE A 148 -8.19 13.05 -8.88
CA ILE A 148 -7.26 14.19 -8.76
C ILE A 148 -5.98 13.92 -9.55
N PHE A 149 -5.42 12.72 -9.44
CA PHE A 149 -4.19 12.35 -10.12
C PHE A 149 -4.33 12.38 -11.64
N ASP A 150 -5.41 11.84 -12.18
CA ASP A 150 -5.68 11.86 -13.62
C ASP A 150 -5.75 13.32 -14.13
N THR A 151 -6.40 14.23 -13.39
CA THR A 151 -6.41 15.67 -13.71
C THR A 151 -5.00 16.27 -13.73
N VAL A 152 -4.19 16.02 -12.68
CA VAL A 152 -2.82 16.55 -12.57
C VAL A 152 -1.93 16.03 -13.71
N VAL A 153 -2.08 14.76 -14.09
CA VAL A 153 -1.31 14.16 -15.19
C VAL A 153 -1.68 14.79 -16.53
N GLU A 154 -2.96 15.06 -16.79
CA GLU A 154 -3.37 15.75 -18.02
C GLU A 154 -2.88 17.19 -18.07
N GLU A 155 -2.98 17.95 -16.96
CA GLU A 155 -2.43 19.30 -16.85
C GLU A 155 -0.91 19.33 -17.12
N CYS A 156 -0.16 18.34 -16.59
CA CYS A 156 1.27 18.20 -16.85
C CYS A 156 1.58 17.95 -18.34
N LYS A 157 0.78 17.10 -19.01
CA LYS A 157 0.94 16.83 -20.45
C LYS A 157 0.66 18.07 -21.29
N GLU A 158 -0.38 18.82 -20.95
CA GLU A 158 -0.73 20.06 -21.63
C GLU A 158 0.36 21.12 -21.47
N ALA A 159 0.88 21.30 -20.25
CA ALA A 159 1.97 22.23 -19.97
C ALA A 159 3.25 21.85 -20.76
N GLN A 160 3.59 20.55 -20.81
CA GLN A 160 4.72 20.07 -21.61
C GLN A 160 4.52 20.29 -23.11
N ALA A 161 3.31 20.06 -23.63
CA ALA A 161 2.99 20.29 -25.04
C ALA A 161 3.08 21.79 -25.39
N ALA A 162 2.64 22.67 -24.48
CA ALA A 162 2.78 24.11 -24.63
C ALA A 162 4.26 24.55 -24.61
N HIS A 163 5.08 24.03 -23.69
CA HIS A 163 6.51 24.30 -23.63
C HIS A 163 7.25 23.86 -24.90
N LYS A 164 6.94 22.67 -25.43
CA LYS A 164 7.49 22.18 -26.70
C LYS A 164 7.10 23.06 -27.88
N LYS A 165 5.85 23.52 -27.93
CA LYS A 165 5.38 24.46 -28.96
C LYS A 165 6.04 25.84 -28.86
N ALA A 166 6.44 26.25 -27.66
CA ALA A 166 7.13 27.52 -27.41
C ALA A 166 8.65 27.49 -27.70
N GLY A 167 9.21 26.34 -28.11
CA GLY A 167 10.63 26.23 -28.48
C GLY A 167 11.62 26.32 -27.30
N LEU A 168 11.13 26.21 -26.06
CA LEU A 168 11.94 26.26 -24.84
C LEU A 168 12.39 24.84 -24.44
N ASP A 169 13.24 24.20 -25.26
CA ASP A 169 13.76 22.86 -24.98
C ASP A 169 15.01 22.95 -24.07
N GLY A 170 14.79 23.24 -22.78
CA GLY A 170 15.79 23.23 -21.72
C GLY A 170 15.65 21.99 -20.87
N ARG A 171 16.38 20.92 -21.19
CA ARG A 171 16.41 19.64 -20.48
C ARG A 171 17.02 19.81 -19.08
N GLN A 172 16.21 20.11 -18.07
CA GLN A 172 16.55 19.85 -16.66
C GLN A 172 15.75 18.66 -16.17
N GLN A 173 16.29 17.47 -16.43
CA GLN A 173 15.87 16.24 -15.76
C GLN A 173 16.88 16.00 -14.65
N LEU A 174 16.56 16.47 -13.44
CA LEU A 174 17.41 16.25 -12.26
C LEU A 174 17.20 14.82 -11.76
N THR A 175 18.16 13.96 -12.07
CA THR A 175 18.49 12.78 -11.26
C THR A 175 19.08 13.26 -9.94
N LEU A 176 18.48 12.86 -8.82
CA LEU A 176 19.07 13.01 -7.50
C LEU A 176 20.32 12.12 -7.44
N ASP A 177 21.51 12.71 -7.55
CA ASP A 177 22.75 12.06 -7.17
C ASP A 177 23.18 12.59 -5.80
N ALA A 178 23.57 11.66 -4.94
CA ALA A 178 23.98 11.92 -3.58
C ALA A 178 25.45 12.33 -3.56
N GLY A 179 25.76 13.50 -3.02
CA GLY A 179 27.14 13.97 -2.88
C GLY A 179 27.22 15.17 -1.94
N ASN A 180 27.80 14.93 -0.78
CA ASN A 180 28.20 15.88 0.25
C ASN A 180 29.25 16.85 -0.32
N ASP A 181 29.15 18.16 -0.03
CA ASP A 181 30.19 18.93 0.66
C ASP A 181 29.92 20.45 0.59
N GLU A 182 30.37 21.08 1.66
CA GLU A 182 30.28 22.47 2.08
C GLU A 182 30.95 23.43 1.09
N ASP A 183 30.33 24.60 0.84
CA ASP A 183 31.04 25.87 0.98
C ASP A 183 30.07 27.06 1.03
N GLU A 184 30.38 28.02 1.90
CA GLU A 184 29.66 29.27 2.09
C GLU A 184 30.05 30.28 1.00
N THR A 185 29.06 30.92 0.35
CA THR A 185 29.25 32.30 -0.13
C THR A 185 27.91 33.00 -0.36
N GLU A 186 27.68 34.07 0.40
CA GLU A 186 26.62 35.04 0.18
C GLU A 186 26.87 35.81 -1.14
N ALA A 187 25.93 35.75 -2.09
CA ALA A 187 25.70 36.83 -3.05
C ALA A 187 24.33 36.73 -3.72
N ALA A 188 23.57 37.82 -3.56
CA ALA A 188 22.45 38.27 -4.38
C ALA A 188 21.16 37.43 -4.37
N ALA A 189 20.12 38.02 -3.77
CA ALA A 189 18.71 37.67 -3.94
C ALA A 189 18.33 37.66 -5.42
N ARG A 190 18.47 36.50 -6.06
CA ARG A 190 17.71 36.11 -7.22
C ARG A 190 16.49 35.39 -6.69
N GLU A 191 15.31 35.90 -7.02
CA GLU A 191 14.05 35.18 -6.87
C GLU A 191 14.28 33.76 -7.41
N SER A 192 14.30 32.79 -6.50
CA SER A 192 14.36 31.39 -6.92
C SER A 192 13.14 31.15 -7.80
N PRO A 193 13.31 30.57 -9.00
CA PRO A 193 12.17 30.25 -9.84
C PRO A 193 11.17 29.43 -9.01
N PRO A 194 9.85 29.61 -9.23
CA PRO A 194 8.86 28.83 -8.51
C PRO A 194 9.24 27.36 -8.65
N ASN A 195 9.41 26.71 -7.50
CA ASN A 195 9.84 25.33 -7.35
C ASN A 195 9.25 24.50 -8.51
N PRO A 196 10.07 23.88 -9.39
CA PRO A 196 9.57 23.31 -10.63
C PRO A 196 8.48 22.29 -10.29
N VAL A 197 7.27 22.56 -10.80
CA VAL A 197 6.10 21.71 -10.57
C VAL A 197 6.48 20.29 -10.96
N ARG A 198 6.51 19.38 -9.98
CA ARG A 198 6.82 17.97 -10.24
C ARG A 198 5.86 17.45 -11.31
N ILE A 199 6.43 16.98 -12.42
CA ILE A 199 5.69 16.37 -13.51
C ILE A 199 5.38 14.94 -13.09
N TRP A 200 4.09 14.59 -13.06
CA TRP A 200 3.64 13.25 -12.71
C TRP A 200 3.45 12.38 -13.95
N ALA A 201 4.07 11.20 -13.95
CA ALA A 201 3.82 10.15 -14.92
C ALA A 201 2.74 9.19 -14.42
N SER A 202 1.95 8.60 -15.32
CA SER A 202 0.88 7.67 -14.93
C SER A 202 1.36 6.50 -14.05
N SER A 203 2.63 6.09 -14.14
CA SER A 203 3.22 5.04 -13.29
C SER A 203 3.37 5.44 -11.82
N GLU A 204 3.41 6.74 -11.50
CA GLU A 204 3.75 7.28 -10.17
C GLU A 204 2.53 7.46 -9.26
N TYR A 205 1.36 6.94 -9.65
CA TYR A 205 0.11 7.08 -8.88
C TYR A 205 0.25 6.69 -7.40
N TRP A 206 0.97 5.61 -7.09
CA TRP A 206 1.11 5.15 -5.71
C TRP A 206 2.02 6.05 -4.88
N GLU A 207 3.01 6.68 -5.49
CA GLU A 207 3.85 7.68 -4.81
C GLU A 207 3.07 8.96 -4.55
N PHE A 208 2.24 9.39 -5.51
CA PHE A 208 1.32 10.50 -5.33
C PHE A 208 0.36 10.26 -4.16
N LEU A 209 -0.20 9.04 -4.05
CA LEU A 209 -1.04 8.66 -2.91
C LEU A 209 -0.31 8.76 -1.56
N ASP A 210 0.96 8.36 -1.51
CA ASP A 210 1.75 8.43 -0.28
C ASP A 210 1.99 9.88 0.16
N LEU A 211 2.24 10.78 -0.79
CA LEU A 211 2.35 12.21 -0.50
C LEU A 211 1.04 12.78 0.03
N LEU A 212 -0.10 12.45 -0.60
CA LEU A 212 -1.42 12.88 -0.11
C LEU A 212 -1.70 12.40 1.31
N LEU A 213 -1.37 11.15 1.63
CA LEU A 213 -1.53 10.60 2.97
C LEU A 213 -0.61 11.28 3.99
N CYS A 214 0.62 11.59 3.58
CA CYS A 214 1.56 12.38 4.38
C CYS A 214 0.99 13.76 4.71
N ASP A 215 0.41 14.43 3.71
CA ASP A 215 -0.17 15.76 3.88
C ASP A 215 -1.42 15.74 4.78
N VAL A 216 -2.28 14.73 4.66
CA VAL A 216 -3.42 14.52 5.57
C VAL A 216 -2.93 14.39 7.02
N ARG A 217 -1.84 13.65 7.27
CA ARG A 217 -1.27 13.52 8.62
C ARG A 217 -0.62 14.81 9.11
N LYS A 218 0.09 15.54 8.25
CA LYS A 218 0.67 16.84 8.60
C LYS A 218 -0.42 17.84 8.97
N ALA A 219 -1.51 17.88 8.20
CA ALA A 219 -2.67 18.70 8.49
C ALA A 219 -3.29 18.34 9.85
N ALA A 220 -3.48 17.05 10.14
CA ALA A 220 -3.96 16.59 11.44
C ALA A 220 -3.02 16.98 12.59
N ARG A 221 -1.70 16.84 12.43
CA ARG A 221 -0.71 17.25 13.45
C ARG A 221 -0.71 18.74 13.71
N LYS A 222 -1.00 19.56 12.68
CA LYS A 222 -1.12 21.02 12.79
C LYS A 222 -2.43 21.42 13.47
N ALA A 223 -3.53 20.72 13.18
CA ALA A 223 -4.84 21.01 13.72
C ALA A 223 -5.02 20.54 15.17
N GLU A 224 -4.39 19.42 15.54
CA GLU A 224 -4.65 18.72 16.80
C GLU A 224 -3.35 18.36 17.54
N ALA A 225 -3.27 18.77 18.82
CA ALA A 225 -2.10 18.52 19.66
C ALA A 225 -2.03 17.08 20.18
N THR A 226 -3.17 16.46 20.46
CA THR A 226 -3.24 15.12 21.07
C THR A 226 -3.25 14.00 20.03
N PRO A 227 -2.68 12.82 20.32
CA PRO A 227 -2.75 11.66 19.41
C PRO A 227 -4.20 11.28 19.05
N HIS A 228 -5.09 11.26 20.03
CA HIS A 228 -6.50 10.95 19.82
C HIS A 228 -7.22 12.01 18.96
N GLY A 229 -6.94 13.30 19.18
CA GLY A 229 -7.47 14.38 18.33
C GLY A 229 -7.03 14.22 16.88
N ARG A 230 -5.76 13.90 16.64
CA ARG A 230 -5.20 13.65 15.29
C ARG A 230 -5.89 12.47 14.61
N GLU A 231 -6.11 11.37 15.31
CA GLU A 231 -6.82 10.20 14.78
C GLU A 231 -8.25 10.58 14.36
N LYS A 232 -8.97 11.30 15.22
CA LYS A 232 -10.32 11.80 14.92
C LYS A 232 -10.34 12.75 13.71
N HIS A 233 -9.33 13.62 13.59
CA HIS A 233 -9.20 14.53 12.46
C HIS A 233 -9.01 13.78 11.14
N VAL A 234 -8.12 12.77 11.13
CA VAL A 234 -7.90 11.89 9.98
C VAL A 234 -9.16 11.09 9.64
N GLN A 235 -9.86 10.56 10.65
CA GLN A 235 -11.12 9.83 10.46
C GLN A 235 -12.20 10.74 9.85
N ALA A 236 -12.30 11.99 10.29
CA ALA A 236 -13.23 12.97 9.73
C ALA A 236 -12.94 13.24 8.25
N PHE A 237 -11.67 13.39 7.87
CA PHE A 237 -11.24 13.53 6.48
C PHE A 237 -11.70 12.34 5.60
N PHE A 238 -11.45 11.11 6.05
CA PHE A 238 -11.88 9.92 5.31
C PHE A 238 -13.41 9.78 5.24
N THR A 239 -14.12 10.20 6.29
CA THR A 239 -15.58 10.21 6.31
C THR A 239 -16.15 11.20 5.29
N ASP A 240 -15.56 12.39 5.18
CA ASP A 240 -15.92 13.37 4.15
C ASP A 240 -15.67 12.83 2.73
N CYS A 241 -14.54 12.14 2.50
CA CYS A 241 -14.28 11.44 1.25
C CYS A 241 -15.41 10.44 0.92
N LEU A 242 -15.84 9.63 1.90
CA LEU A 242 -16.94 8.67 1.69
C LEU A 242 -18.26 9.37 1.36
N GLN A 243 -18.61 10.44 2.06
CA GLN A 243 -19.85 11.16 1.82
C GLN A 243 -19.89 11.78 0.41
N LYS A 244 -18.79 12.40 -0.02
CA LYS A 244 -18.64 12.94 -1.38
C LYS A 244 -18.73 11.84 -2.43
N ASP A 245 -18.10 10.70 -2.15
CA ASP A 245 -18.08 9.55 -3.02
C ASP A 245 -19.47 8.91 -3.21
N LEU A 246 -20.23 8.72 -2.13
CA LEU A 246 -21.62 8.22 -2.18
C LEU A 246 -22.54 9.14 -2.98
N ARG A 247 -22.32 10.46 -2.92
CA ARG A 247 -23.07 11.44 -3.75
C ARG A 247 -22.69 11.33 -5.22
N LYS A 248 -21.40 11.15 -5.52
CA LYS A 248 -20.89 11.09 -6.90
C LYS A 248 -21.20 9.75 -7.58
N PHE A 249 -21.22 8.65 -6.83
CA PHE A 249 -21.41 7.30 -7.34
C PHE A 249 -22.61 6.61 -6.64
N PRO A 250 -23.85 7.09 -6.86
CA PRO A 250 -25.02 6.56 -6.17
C PRO A 250 -25.31 5.11 -6.55
N ALA A 251 -25.92 4.37 -5.63
CA ALA A 251 -26.36 3.00 -5.90
C ALA A 251 -27.42 2.98 -6.99
N LYS A 252 -27.22 2.14 -8.01
CA LYS A 252 -28.25 1.87 -9.02
C LYS A 252 -29.18 0.78 -8.50
N ALA A 253 -30.47 0.83 -8.83
CA ALA A 253 -31.48 -0.14 -8.34
C ALA A 253 -31.13 -1.62 -8.60
N ALA A 254 -30.34 -1.90 -9.64
CA ALA A 254 -29.88 -3.24 -9.99
C ALA A 254 -28.60 -3.70 -9.27
N GLN A 255 -27.95 -2.83 -8.49
CA GLN A 255 -26.73 -3.18 -7.75
C GLN A 255 -27.12 -3.74 -6.38
N VAL A 256 -26.76 -5.00 -6.13
CA VAL A 256 -26.93 -5.62 -4.81
C VAL A 256 -26.06 -4.89 -3.80
N ASN A 257 -26.69 -4.04 -3.00
CA ASN A 257 -26.04 -3.33 -1.91
C ASN A 257 -25.76 -4.31 -0.77
N ASN A 258 -24.52 -4.81 -0.70
CA ASN A 258 -24.05 -5.42 0.53
C ASN A 258 -23.65 -4.30 1.49
N PRO A 259 -24.33 -4.16 2.63
CA PRO A 259 -23.91 -3.19 3.63
C PRO A 259 -22.51 -3.57 4.15
N PRO A 260 -21.74 -2.59 4.62
CA PRO A 260 -20.47 -2.86 5.27
C PRO A 260 -20.72 -3.61 6.58
N TYR A 261 -19.77 -4.45 6.95
CA TYR A 261 -19.75 -5.10 8.26
C TYR A 261 -19.60 -4.06 9.37
N GLU A 262 -20.29 -4.27 10.48
CA GLU A 262 -20.18 -3.40 11.66
C GLU A 262 -18.74 -3.41 12.23
N LYS A 263 -18.15 -4.60 12.29
CA LYS A 263 -16.78 -4.83 12.75
C LYS A 263 -16.17 -6.02 12.02
N VAL A 264 -14.84 -6.03 11.93
CA VAL A 264 -14.11 -7.24 11.56
C VAL A 264 -14.24 -8.22 12.73
N SER A 265 -14.64 -9.45 12.47
CA SER A 265 -14.72 -10.59 13.38
C SER A 265 -13.55 -11.57 13.18
N VAL A 266 -13.08 -11.69 11.94
CA VAL A 266 -12.03 -12.63 11.51
C VAL A 266 -10.68 -12.28 12.15
N GLN A 267 -10.10 -13.24 12.90
CA GLN A 267 -8.93 -13.01 13.76
C GLN A 267 -7.69 -12.54 12.99
N TRP A 268 -7.34 -13.22 11.89
CA TRP A 268 -6.16 -12.84 11.10
C TRP A 268 -6.32 -11.44 10.49
N GLN A 269 -7.53 -11.06 10.09
CA GLN A 269 -7.81 -9.74 9.53
C GLN A 269 -7.76 -8.66 10.61
N LYS A 270 -8.31 -8.93 11.81
CA LYS A 270 -8.17 -8.04 12.97
C LYS A 270 -6.70 -7.78 13.29
N ALA A 271 -5.90 -8.84 13.36
CA ALA A 271 -4.49 -8.73 13.68
C ALA A 271 -3.74 -7.87 12.65
N ILE A 272 -4.04 -8.02 11.35
CA ILE A 272 -3.54 -7.10 10.32
C ILE A 272 -3.96 -5.66 10.63
N HIS A 273 -5.24 -5.38 10.88
CA HIS A 273 -5.66 -3.98 11.05
C HIS A 273 -5.14 -3.32 12.34
N THR A 274 -4.99 -4.08 13.42
CA THR A 274 -4.56 -3.56 14.72
C THR A 274 -3.05 -3.44 14.82
N GLU A 275 -2.30 -4.39 14.26
CA GLU A 275 -0.85 -4.44 14.44
C GLU A 275 -0.08 -3.85 13.25
N LEU A 276 -0.74 -3.62 12.12
CA LEU A 276 -0.17 -2.90 10.97
C LEU A 276 -0.32 -1.37 11.11
N ILE A 277 -0.49 -0.88 12.35
CA ILE A 277 -0.54 0.55 12.67
C ILE A 277 0.90 1.08 12.75
N TRP A 278 1.20 2.12 11.96
CA TRP A 278 2.47 2.86 11.96
C TRP A 278 2.20 4.34 12.26
#